data_AF-A0A7J0C696-F1
#
_entry.id   AF-A0A7J0C696-F1
#
_cell.length_a   1.000
_cell.length_b   1.000
_cell.length_c   1.000
_cell.angle_alpha   90.00
_cell.angle_beta   90.00
_cell.angle_gamma   90.00
#
_symmetry.space_group_name_H-M   'P 1'
#
loop_
_entity.id
_entity.type
_entity.pdbx_description
1 polymer ?
#
loop_
_entity_poly.entity_id
_entity_poly.type
_entity_poly.pdbx_seq_one_letter_code
_entity_poly.pdbx_strand_id
1 'polypeptide(L)'
;MDHFIQDANFFPGIQRPDEDDRKPQTEPGFHVTPDRRDWFRHVLARTEAAGLTAFAGDGEATVQYLTKRQGGRHFTGFAHAATGSVQDAREKLLGIQFVGTDHVFRLNRTRVEAFSGVAEDLFRHLEEGRVEQYRREVYALRNAWPVDTWDSRWRGPVSMNPDGSVLAMRVLAS
;
A
#
# COMPACT_ATOMS: atom_id res chain seq x y z
N MET A 1 -5.69 5.05 13.68
CA MET A 1 -5.55 3.80 12.91
C MET A 1 -4.22 3.10 13.20
N ASP A 2 -3.58 3.43 14.33
CA ASP A 2 -2.18 3.09 14.59
C ASP A 2 -2.04 1.80 15.43
N HIS A 3 -3.15 1.16 15.78
CA HIS A 3 -3.19 -0.05 16.61
C HIS A 3 -3.39 -1.30 15.76
N PHE A 4 -3.02 -2.47 16.28
CA PHE A 4 -3.32 -3.74 15.61
C PHE A 4 -4.83 -3.96 15.45
N ILE A 5 -5.24 -4.57 14.35
CA ILE A 5 -6.61 -5.02 14.14
C ILE A 5 -6.73 -6.46 14.64
N GLN A 6 -7.81 -6.73 15.37
CA GLN A 6 -8.18 -8.09 15.75
C GLN A 6 -8.54 -8.91 14.51
N ASP A 7 -8.20 -10.20 14.51
CA ASP A 7 -8.54 -11.13 13.42
C ASP A 7 -10.04 -11.53 13.47
N ALA A 8 -10.91 -10.53 13.39
CA ALA A 8 -12.36 -10.66 13.45
C ALA A 8 -12.89 -11.30 12.16
N ASN A 9 -13.81 -12.25 12.32
CA ASN A 9 -14.49 -12.93 11.21
C ASN A 9 -15.99 -12.66 11.27
N PHE A 10 -16.43 -11.60 10.61
CA PHE A 10 -17.85 -11.31 10.49
C PHE A 10 -18.44 -12.13 9.35
N PHE A 11 -19.50 -12.89 9.62
CA PHE A 11 -20.16 -13.69 8.60
C PHE A 11 -20.91 -12.76 7.61
N PRO A 12 -20.78 -13.02 6.29
CA PRO A 12 -21.49 -12.27 5.28
C PRO A 12 -23.01 -12.48 5.44
N GLY A 13 -23.76 -11.41 5.17
CA GLY A 13 -25.21 -11.41 5.22
C GLY A 13 -25.78 -10.00 5.33
N ILE A 14 -26.62 -9.61 4.37
CA ILE A 14 -27.40 -8.37 4.49
C ILE A 14 -28.71 -8.72 5.20
N GLN A 15 -28.88 -8.17 6.40
CA GLN A 15 -30.17 -8.22 7.09
C GLN A 15 -31.13 -7.22 6.43
N ARG A 16 -32.24 -7.73 5.89
CA ARG A 16 -33.35 -6.89 5.42
C ARG A 16 -34.05 -6.26 6.63
N PRO A 17 -34.63 -5.05 6.48
CA PRO A 17 -35.56 -4.52 7.46
C PRO A 17 -36.69 -5.53 7.72
N ASP A 18 -37.25 -5.54 8.93
CA ASP A 18 -38.42 -6.38 9.25
C ASP A 18 -39.61 -5.92 8.40
N GLU A 19 -39.96 -6.71 7.38
CA GLU A 19 -41.22 -6.59 6.64
C GLU A 19 -42.09 -7.80 7.02
N ASP A 20 -43.15 -7.52 7.78
CA ASP A 20 -44.08 -8.48 8.38
C ASP A 20 -43.44 -9.48 9.38
N ASP A 21 -44.28 -10.19 10.15
CA ASP A 21 -43.94 -11.21 11.18
C ASP A 21 -43.09 -12.42 10.68
N ARG A 22 -42.42 -12.30 9.53
CA ARG A 22 -41.54 -13.31 8.96
C ARG A 22 -40.09 -12.95 9.28
N LYS A 23 -39.34 -13.92 9.79
CA LYS A 23 -37.88 -13.78 9.98
C LYS A 23 -37.24 -13.33 8.66
N PRO A 24 -36.54 -12.18 8.62
CA PRO A 24 -35.92 -11.70 7.40
C PRO A 24 -34.90 -12.72 6.90
N GLN A 25 -35.02 -13.11 5.63
CA GLN A 25 -33.99 -13.93 4.98
C GLN A 25 -32.76 -13.06 4.73
N THR A 26 -31.60 -13.60 5.12
CA THR A 26 -30.31 -12.98 4.87
C THR A 26 -29.96 -13.09 3.39
N GLU A 27 -29.67 -11.97 2.75
CA GLU A 27 -29.19 -11.95 1.36
C GLU A 27 -27.67 -12.11 1.29
N PRO A 28 -27.13 -12.70 0.20
CA PRO A 28 -25.70 -12.70 -0.08
C PRO A 28 -25.13 -11.28 -0.12
N GLY A 29 -24.06 -11.02 0.63
CA GLY A 29 -23.39 -9.73 0.65
C GLY A 29 -22.73 -9.46 2.00
N PHE A 30 -22.18 -8.25 2.17
CA PHE A 30 -21.59 -7.83 3.43
C PHE A 30 -22.16 -6.47 3.83
N HIS A 31 -22.79 -6.41 5.00
CA HIS A 31 -23.32 -5.16 5.54
C HIS A 31 -22.42 -4.68 6.68
N VAL A 32 -21.77 -3.52 6.50
CA VAL A 32 -21.03 -2.83 7.56
C VAL A 32 -22.03 -2.03 8.40
N THR A 33 -22.49 -2.63 9.50
CA THR A 33 -23.40 -1.99 10.44
C THR A 33 -22.72 -0.83 11.19
N PRO A 34 -23.48 0.14 11.76
CA PRO A 34 -22.90 1.30 12.46
C PRO A 34 -21.88 0.94 13.56
N ASP A 35 -22.11 -0.12 14.32
CA ASP A 35 -21.22 -0.66 15.34
C ASP A 35 -19.89 -1.20 14.78
N ARG A 36 -19.83 -1.46 13.47
CA ARG A 36 -18.64 -1.99 12.77
C ARG A 36 -17.91 -0.97 11.93
N ARG A 37 -18.40 0.27 11.87
CA ARG A 37 -17.81 1.33 11.02
C ARG A 37 -16.36 1.61 11.38
N ASP A 38 -16.04 1.70 12.67
CA ASP A 38 -14.68 2.04 13.10
C ASP A 38 -13.70 0.88 12.86
N TRP A 39 -14.13 -0.36 13.10
CA TRP A 39 -13.36 -1.54 12.69
C TRP A 39 -13.10 -1.53 11.19
N PHE A 40 -14.13 -1.31 10.36
CA PHE A 40 -13.98 -1.34 8.91
C PHE A 40 -13.08 -0.22 8.38
N ARG A 41 -13.23 1.01 8.90
CA ARG A 41 -12.31 2.13 8.61
C ARG A 41 -10.87 1.79 8.95
N HIS A 42 -10.66 1.13 10.08
CA HIS A 42 -9.34 0.70 10.50
C HIS A 42 -8.77 -0.34 9.53
N VAL A 43 -9.56 -1.34 9.13
CA VAL A 43 -9.16 -2.35 8.14
C VAL A 43 -8.74 -1.68 6.83
N LEU A 44 -9.56 -0.78 6.29
CA LEU A 44 -9.24 -0.08 5.05
C LEU A 44 -7.92 0.67 5.13
N ALA A 45 -7.71 1.44 6.21
CA ALA A 45 -6.50 2.23 6.36
C ALA A 45 -5.24 1.37 6.52
N ARG A 46 -5.32 0.24 7.21
CA ARG A 46 -4.18 -0.69 7.31
C ARG A 46 -3.94 -1.45 6.02
N THR A 47 -4.99 -1.82 5.28
CA THR A 47 -4.84 -2.46 3.97
C THR A 47 -4.18 -1.51 2.97
N GLU A 48 -4.53 -0.22 3.00
CA GLU A 48 -3.85 0.83 2.22
C GLU A 48 -2.37 0.93 2.61
N ALA A 49 -2.06 1.05 3.91
CA ALA A 49 -0.69 1.09 4.42
C ALA A 49 0.13 -0.15 4.01
N ALA A 50 -0.44 -1.35 4.16
CA ALA A 50 0.19 -2.60 3.74
C ALA A 50 0.48 -2.63 2.24
N GLY A 51 -0.44 -2.10 1.42
CA GLY A 51 -0.26 -2.01 -0.02
C GLY A 51 0.91 -1.11 -0.40
N LEU A 52 1.03 0.06 0.24
CA LEU A 52 2.10 1.01 0.00
C LEU A 52 3.47 0.48 0.44
N THR A 53 3.55 -0.14 1.61
CA THR A 53 4.80 -0.73 2.09
C THR A 53 5.24 -1.91 1.25
N ALA A 54 4.30 -2.74 0.81
CA ALA A 54 4.59 -3.86 -0.09
C ALA A 54 5.03 -3.38 -1.47
N PHE A 55 4.40 -2.31 -1.98
CA PHE A 55 4.77 -1.66 -3.24
C PHE A 55 6.19 -1.08 -3.20
N ALA A 56 6.60 -0.54 -2.05
CA ALA A 56 7.97 -0.09 -1.81
C ALA A 56 8.95 -1.24 -1.53
N GLY A 57 8.50 -2.50 -1.51
CA GLY A 57 9.37 -3.66 -1.28
C GLY A 57 9.72 -3.95 0.18
N ASP A 58 9.10 -3.26 1.13
CA ASP A 58 9.37 -3.43 2.55
C ASP A 58 8.42 -4.43 3.21
N GLY A 59 8.86 -5.68 3.29
CA GLY A 59 8.10 -6.75 3.92
C GLY A 59 7.93 -6.59 5.44
N GLU A 60 8.90 -5.97 6.12
CA GLU A 60 8.85 -5.76 7.57
C GLU A 60 7.84 -4.66 7.92
N ALA A 61 7.88 -3.53 7.21
CA ALA A 61 6.86 -2.51 7.35
C ALA A 61 5.48 -3.02 6.91
N THR A 62 5.40 -3.95 5.95
CA THR A 62 4.12 -4.53 5.51
C THR A 62 3.49 -5.44 6.57
N VAL A 63 4.28 -6.29 7.22
CA VAL A 63 3.72 -7.36 8.07
C VAL A 63 2.94 -6.82 9.26
N GLN A 64 3.34 -5.68 9.82
CA GLN A 64 2.63 -5.05 10.93
C GLN A 64 1.18 -4.74 10.58
N TYR A 65 0.87 -4.41 9.31
CA TYR A 65 -0.46 -3.99 8.88
C TYR A 65 -1.44 -5.13 8.61
N LEU A 66 -0.94 -6.37 8.50
CA LEU A 66 -1.74 -7.52 8.08
C LEU A 66 -2.08 -8.44 9.24
N THR A 67 -3.32 -8.92 9.29
CA THR A 67 -3.65 -10.09 10.13
C THR A 67 -3.09 -11.38 9.53
N LYS A 68 -3.13 -12.47 10.31
CA LYS A 68 -2.77 -13.82 9.81
C LYS A 68 -3.62 -14.23 8.60
N ARG A 69 -4.93 -13.94 8.64
CA ARG A 69 -5.87 -14.22 7.52
C ARG A 69 -5.61 -13.36 6.29
N GLN A 70 -5.15 -12.13 6.49
CA GLN A 70 -4.73 -11.24 5.40
C GLN A 70 -3.35 -11.60 4.84
N GLY A 71 -2.74 -12.71 5.28
CA GLY A 71 -1.50 -13.21 4.70
C GLY A 71 -0.23 -12.62 5.30
N GLY A 72 -0.26 -12.00 6.48
CA GLY A 72 0.95 -11.45 7.12
C GLY A 72 2.09 -12.48 7.26
N ARG A 73 1.76 -13.78 7.36
CA ARG A 73 2.76 -14.86 7.37
C ARG A 73 3.62 -14.95 6.11
N HIS A 74 3.11 -14.46 4.97
CA HIS A 74 3.88 -14.38 3.73
C HIS A 74 4.97 -13.31 3.78
N PHE A 75 4.98 -12.44 4.79
CA PHE A 75 6.00 -11.41 4.94
C PHE A 75 6.99 -11.71 6.08
N THR A 76 6.67 -12.64 6.98
CA THR A 76 7.55 -13.05 8.10
C THR A 76 8.70 -13.99 7.71
N GLY A 77 8.67 -14.58 6.51
CA GLY A 77 9.56 -15.69 6.12
C GLY A 77 10.44 -15.45 4.89
N PHE A 78 10.30 -14.33 4.18
CA PHE A 78 11.07 -14.04 2.96
C PHE A 78 12.47 -13.46 3.21
N ALA A 79 12.95 -13.48 4.45
CA ALA A 79 14.36 -13.24 4.77
C ALA A 79 15.27 -14.43 4.38
N HIS A 80 15.07 -15.04 3.20
CA HIS A 80 15.94 -16.08 2.65
C HIS A 80 16.71 -15.54 1.43
N ALA A 81 17.96 -15.18 1.73
CA ALA A 81 19.17 -15.17 0.88
C ALA A 81 19.23 -14.32 -0.40
N ALA A 82 18.20 -13.57 -0.79
CA ALA A 82 18.33 -12.54 -1.85
C ALA A 82 17.29 -11.39 -1.78
N THR A 83 16.38 -11.40 -0.80
CA THR A 83 15.16 -10.55 -0.77
C THR A 83 14.76 -10.10 0.65
N GLY A 84 15.66 -10.29 1.65
CA GLY A 84 15.41 -9.88 3.03
C GLY A 84 15.73 -8.40 3.23
N SER A 85 14.69 -7.57 3.30
CA SER A 85 14.73 -6.10 3.30
C SER A 85 15.31 -5.52 2.00
N VAL A 86 14.43 -5.21 1.04
CA VAL A 86 14.81 -4.46 -0.18
C VAL A 86 14.21 -3.07 -0.11
N GLN A 87 14.46 -2.38 1.01
CA GLN A 87 14.50 -0.92 0.99
C GLN A 87 15.89 -0.48 0.50
N ASP A 88 16.34 -1.06 -0.62
CA ASP A 88 17.72 -0.93 -1.12
C ASP A 88 17.90 0.24 -2.07
N ALA A 89 16.81 0.91 -2.46
CA ALA A 89 16.83 1.96 -3.46
C ALA A 89 16.28 3.28 -2.90
N ARG A 90 17.14 4.30 -2.93
CA ARG A 90 16.79 5.71 -2.70
C ARG A 90 16.94 6.45 -4.00
N GLU A 91 15.83 6.85 -4.60
CA GLU A 91 15.83 7.59 -5.86
C GLU A 91 15.25 8.99 -5.71
N LYS A 92 15.90 9.96 -6.35
CA LYS A 92 15.41 11.34 -6.41
C LYS A 92 14.75 11.56 -7.76
N LEU A 93 13.42 11.61 -7.77
CA LEU A 93 12.59 11.75 -8.96
C LEU A 93 11.79 13.05 -8.88
N LEU A 94 11.86 13.87 -9.92
CA LEU A 94 11.18 15.17 -10.02
C LEU A 94 11.45 16.08 -8.80
N GLY A 95 12.65 15.99 -8.24
CA GLY A 95 13.08 16.78 -7.08
C GLY A 95 12.70 16.19 -5.72
N ILE A 96 11.93 15.10 -5.66
CA ILE A 96 11.44 14.48 -4.43
C ILE A 96 12.23 13.20 -4.15
N GLN A 97 12.58 12.95 -2.88
CA GLN A 97 13.28 11.75 -2.45
C GLN A 97 12.27 10.63 -2.17
N PHE A 98 12.50 9.48 -2.79
CA PHE A 98 11.70 8.27 -2.60
C PHE A 98 12.57 7.15 -2.03
N VAL A 99 11.92 6.27 -1.27
CA VAL A 99 12.46 5.00 -0.79
C VAL A 99 11.63 3.87 -1.37
N GLY A 100 12.31 2.79 -1.77
CA GLY A 100 11.62 1.66 -2.36
C GLY A 100 12.58 0.59 -2.85
N THR A 101 12.17 -0.07 -3.93
CA THR A 101 12.89 -1.20 -4.53
C THR A 101 13.01 -1.01 -6.04
N ASP A 102 14.13 -1.46 -6.58
CA ASP A 102 14.32 -1.61 -8.02
C ASP A 102 13.92 -3.02 -8.47
N HIS A 103 13.34 -3.09 -9.65
CA HIS A 103 12.97 -4.31 -10.34
C HIS A 103 13.62 -4.31 -11.71
N VAL A 104 14.32 -5.38 -12.06
CA VAL A 104 14.82 -5.56 -13.42
C VAL A 104 14.17 -6.78 -14.04
N PHE A 105 13.47 -6.56 -15.15
CA PHE A 105 12.80 -7.62 -15.91
C PHE A 105 13.06 -7.44 -17.41
N ARG A 106 12.58 -8.39 -18.21
CA ARG A 106 12.69 -8.32 -19.67
C ARG A 106 11.30 -8.23 -20.30
N LEU A 107 11.08 -7.19 -21.10
CA LEU A 107 9.93 -7.07 -21.99
C LEU A 107 10.42 -7.26 -23.43
N ASN A 108 9.92 -8.28 -24.12
CA ASN A 108 10.32 -8.58 -25.51
C ASN A 108 11.85 -8.62 -25.70
N ARG A 109 12.57 -9.30 -24.80
CA ARG A 109 14.05 -9.40 -24.72
C ARG A 109 14.78 -8.12 -24.32
N THR A 110 14.11 -6.98 -24.26
CA THR A 110 14.67 -5.69 -23.79
C THR A 110 14.69 -5.67 -22.27
N ARG A 111 15.84 -5.33 -21.66
CA ARG A 111 15.93 -5.15 -20.21
C ARG A 111 15.27 -3.82 -19.84
N VAL A 112 14.38 -3.89 -18.88
CA VAL A 112 13.69 -2.73 -18.31
C VAL A 112 13.95 -2.74 -16.82
N GLU A 113 14.30 -1.58 -16.30
CA GLU A 113 14.36 -1.31 -14.88
C GLU A 113 13.12 -0.52 -14.48
N ALA A 114 12.51 -0.89 -13.36
CA ALA A 114 11.42 -0.17 -12.75
C ALA A 114 11.74 0.06 -11.28
N PHE A 115 11.62 1.31 -10.83
CA PHE A 115 11.68 1.67 -9.43
C PHE A 115 10.24 1.83 -8.91
N SER A 116 9.88 1.15 -7.83
CA SER A 116 8.63 1.36 -7.11
C SER A 116 8.90 1.81 -5.68
N GLY A 117 8.30 2.93 -5.27
CA GLY A 117 8.60 3.51 -3.97
C GLY A 117 7.53 4.47 -3.45
N VAL A 118 7.79 5.04 -2.29
CA VAL A 118 6.96 6.05 -1.61
C VAL A 118 7.86 7.19 -1.16
N ALA A 119 7.34 8.42 -1.16
CA ALA A 119 8.09 9.59 -0.71
C ALA A 119 8.65 9.35 0.69
N GLU A 120 9.95 9.61 0.90
CA GLU A 120 10.70 9.16 2.08
C GLU A 120 10.05 9.59 3.40
N ASP A 121 9.62 10.86 3.50
CA ASP A 121 8.97 11.38 4.70
C ASP A 121 7.64 10.67 5.00
N LEU A 122 6.84 10.38 3.97
CA LEU A 122 5.57 9.65 4.10
C LEU A 122 5.80 8.19 4.44
N PHE A 123 6.80 7.56 3.82
CA PHE A 123 7.13 6.16 4.07
C PHE A 123 7.57 5.95 5.52
N ARG A 124 8.38 6.85 6.08
CA ARG A 124 8.78 6.79 7.49
C ARG A 124 7.59 6.70 8.44
N HIS A 125 6.49 7.40 8.16
CA HIS A 125 5.26 7.24 8.95
C HIS A 125 4.66 5.84 8.86
N LEU A 126 4.70 5.22 7.68
CA LEU A 126 4.23 3.87 7.46
C LEU A 126 5.17 2.83 8.09
N GLU A 127 6.47 3.04 8.07
CA GLU A 127 7.42 2.16 8.74
C GLU A 127 7.17 2.15 10.26
N GLU A 128 6.91 3.32 10.84
CA GLU A 128 6.73 3.49 12.28
C GLU A 128 5.27 3.27 12.76
N GLY A 129 4.39 2.74 11.91
CA GLY A 129 3.01 2.42 12.29
C GLY A 129 2.08 3.63 12.44
N ARG A 130 2.52 4.84 12.08
CA ARG A 130 1.80 6.12 12.26
C ARG A 130 0.87 6.43 11.09
N VAL A 131 -0.11 5.56 10.86
CA VAL A 131 -1.05 5.64 9.73
C VAL A 131 -1.83 6.96 9.72
N GLU A 132 -2.30 7.45 10.88
CA GLU A 132 -3.02 8.72 10.94
C GLU A 132 -2.17 9.91 10.51
N GLN A 133 -0.87 9.89 10.86
CA GLN A 133 0.04 10.96 10.48
C GLN A 133 0.32 10.92 8.97
N TYR A 134 0.58 9.73 8.43
CA TYR A 134 0.67 9.52 6.98
C TYR A 134 -0.54 10.09 6.24
N ARG A 135 -1.77 9.70 6.67
CA ARG A 135 -3.03 10.15 6.03
C ARG A 135 -3.20 11.66 6.06
N ARG A 136 -2.80 12.30 7.17
CA ARG A 136 -2.89 13.76 7.33
C ARG A 136 -1.94 14.48 6.38
N GLU A 137 -0.69 14.04 6.33
CA GLU A 137 0.36 14.69 5.54
C GLU A 137 0.14 14.48 4.04
N VAL A 138 -0.18 13.26 3.62
CA VAL A 138 -0.48 12.98 2.21
C VAL A 138 -1.69 13.77 1.72
N TYR A 139 -2.71 13.92 2.58
CA TYR A 139 -3.87 14.76 2.27
C TYR A 139 -3.47 16.24 2.12
N ALA A 140 -2.56 16.76 2.96
CA ALA A 140 -2.06 18.13 2.83
C ALA A 140 -1.27 18.33 1.52
N LEU A 141 -0.55 17.30 1.06
CA LEU A 141 0.28 17.32 -0.15
C LEU A 141 -0.49 17.01 -1.45
N ARG A 142 -1.76 16.63 -1.39
CA ARG A 142 -2.53 16.08 -2.53
C ARG A 142 -2.53 16.92 -3.81
N ASN A 143 -2.32 18.24 -3.71
CA ASN A 143 -2.28 19.18 -4.85
C ASN A 143 -0.88 19.73 -5.13
N ALA A 144 0.15 19.25 -4.42
CA ALA A 144 1.53 19.74 -4.50
C ALA A 144 2.45 18.77 -5.27
N TRP A 145 1.95 17.59 -5.66
CA TRP A 145 2.71 16.63 -6.43
C TRP A 145 3.04 17.16 -7.83
N PRO A 146 4.27 16.94 -8.34
CA PRO A 146 4.63 17.28 -9.71
C PRO A 146 3.67 16.64 -10.72
N VAL A 147 3.31 17.40 -11.76
CA VAL A 147 2.51 16.90 -12.89
C VAL A 147 3.36 16.32 -14.03
N ASP A 148 4.68 16.55 -13.97
CA ASP A 148 5.61 16.03 -14.97
C ASP A 148 5.65 14.51 -14.92
N THR A 149 5.64 13.87 -16.08
CA THR A 149 5.63 12.40 -16.19
C THR A 149 6.96 11.85 -16.68
N TRP A 150 8.02 12.67 -16.69
CA TRP A 150 9.34 12.31 -17.20
C TRP A 150 10.43 12.96 -16.36
N ASP A 151 11.35 12.15 -15.84
CA ASP A 151 12.51 12.63 -15.09
C ASP A 151 13.78 12.53 -15.95
N SER A 152 14.50 13.65 -16.09
CA SER A 152 15.69 13.74 -16.94
C SER A 152 16.92 13.01 -16.38
N ARG A 153 17.01 12.89 -15.05
CA ARG A 153 18.08 12.16 -14.36
C ARG A 153 17.85 10.66 -14.45
N TRP A 154 16.62 10.21 -14.23
CA TRP A 154 16.20 8.83 -14.43
C TRP A 154 16.25 8.41 -15.90
N ARG A 155 16.00 9.37 -16.81
CA ARG A 155 15.88 9.20 -18.27
C ARG A 155 14.73 8.29 -18.67
N GLY A 156 13.57 8.50 -18.04
CA GLY A 156 12.41 7.65 -18.29
C GLY A 156 11.11 8.22 -17.74
N PRO A 157 9.99 7.58 -18.07
CA PRO A 157 8.69 7.93 -17.51
C PRO A 157 8.66 7.73 -16.00
N VAL A 158 7.95 8.64 -15.34
CA VAL A 158 7.66 8.63 -13.90
C VAL A 158 6.15 8.85 -13.73
N SER A 159 5.52 8.04 -12.89
CA SER A 159 4.12 8.17 -12.50
C SER A 159 4.06 8.35 -10.99
N MET A 160 3.56 9.49 -10.53
CA MET A 160 3.34 9.78 -9.11
C MET A 160 1.85 9.75 -8.82
N ASN A 161 1.46 9.14 -7.70
CA ASN A 161 0.09 9.12 -7.24
C ASN A 161 -0.12 10.10 -6.08
N PRO A 162 -1.35 10.58 -5.85
CA PRO A 162 -1.67 11.47 -4.74
C PRO A 162 -1.37 10.87 -3.36
N ASP A 163 -1.29 9.55 -3.24
CA ASP A 163 -0.93 8.80 -2.03
C ASP A 163 0.60 8.83 -1.72
N GLY A 164 1.38 9.51 -2.56
CA GLY A 164 2.83 9.65 -2.41
C GLY A 164 3.63 8.46 -2.94
N SER A 165 2.99 7.49 -3.58
CA SER A 165 3.68 6.42 -4.31
C SER A 165 4.20 6.90 -5.67
N VAL A 166 5.31 6.30 -6.11
CA VAL A 166 5.92 6.55 -7.42
C VAL A 166 6.29 5.24 -8.12
N LEU A 167 6.08 5.22 -9.43
CA LEU A 167 6.63 4.22 -10.34
C LEU A 167 7.48 4.94 -11.39
N ALA A 168 8.75 4.58 -11.50
CA ALA A 168 9.62 5.06 -12.58
C ALA A 168 10.10 3.87 -13.41
N MET A 169 10.20 4.02 -14.73
CA MET A 169 10.67 2.95 -15.61
C MET A 169 11.70 3.47 -16.59
N ARG A 170 12.70 2.66 -16.94
CA ARG A 170 13.64 2.98 -18.01
C ARG A 170 14.11 1.72 -18.73
N VAL A 171 14.45 1.88 -20.02
CA VAL A 171 15.12 0.83 -20.77
C VAL A 171 16.60 0.85 -20.39
N LEU A 172 17.13 -0.32 -20.05
CA LEU A 172 18.56 -0.49 -19.88
C LEU A 172 19.16 -0.78 -21.25
N ALA A 173 20.02 0.12 -21.74
CA ALA A 173 20.83 -0.15 -22.92
C ALA A 173 21.68 -1.41 -22.67
N SER A 174 21.86 -2.20 -23.74
CA SER A 174 22.63 -3.45 -23.71
C SER A 174 24.12 -3.18 -23.60
#